data_AF-A0A957LUD1-F1
#
_entry.id   AF-A0A957LUD1-F1
#
_cell.length_a   1.000
_cell.length_b   1.000
_cell.length_c   1.000
_cell.angle_alpha   90.00
_cell.angle_beta   90.00
_cell.angle_gamma   90.00
#
_symmetry.space_group_name_H-M   'P 1'
#
loop_
_entity.id
_entity.type
_entity.pdbx_description
1 polymer ?
#
loop_
_entity_poly.entity_id
_entity_poly.type
_entity_poly.pdbx_seq_one_letter_code
_entity_poly.pdbx_strand_id
1 'polypeptide(L)'
;MATAGTAPVFLGVVTGMVKTSRSQLRRLMWGANLAGALLAALLLATVAHAQDEPVTPPARAVRVQTSGGFFTLTIPAAPVSPTQPITALLAAPVAPAPGSSYVVKPGDTLFVIAQELGVAMDELAAANAIADVNVIEVGQVLRVPAGATVPTRPLPVVDSSLPITERMTPAAQQAQPGSPFYRTTWLTYYGRPGIPLMGIMGEDEPITVTTWLRAQADAYDAANGPDLGVMPAYHLVYGMATKAPGDDGMHVDYLPDDVVQKYVDAARAEKVAVILDVQISAYTPADAIRRALPFLEHPNVHLAIDPEFAMVEPGQLYPGDPIGYVTAEQVNEVQQVMAEYLRANNLAGQRVLLVHQFQNTMIVDK
;
A
#
# COMPACT_ATOMS: atom_id res chain seq x y z
N MET A 1 26.26 26.53 -28.40
CA MET A 1 26.46 25.20 -27.80
C MET A 1 25.51 25.09 -26.61
N ALA A 2 24.41 24.36 -26.75
CA ALA A 2 23.49 24.12 -25.65
C ALA A 2 24.12 23.07 -24.73
N THR A 3 24.32 23.42 -23.45
CA THR A 3 24.69 22.48 -22.41
C THR A 3 23.59 21.43 -22.30
N ALA A 4 23.91 20.16 -22.55
CA ALA A 4 23.01 19.05 -22.30
C ALA A 4 22.60 19.09 -20.82
N GLY A 5 21.36 19.49 -20.56
CA GLY A 5 20.81 19.52 -19.19
C GLY A 5 20.88 18.11 -18.60
N THR A 6 21.53 17.99 -17.46
CA THR A 6 21.57 16.76 -16.67
C THR A 6 20.15 16.26 -16.43
N ALA A 7 19.84 15.02 -16.80
CA ALA A 7 18.59 14.37 -16.40
C ALA A 7 18.63 14.15 -14.87
N PRO A 8 17.81 14.87 -14.08
CA PRO A 8 17.90 14.81 -12.63
C PRO A 8 17.33 13.47 -12.10
N VAL A 9 18.03 12.88 -11.12
CA VAL A 9 17.56 11.74 -10.33
C VAL A 9 17.13 12.25 -8.96
N PHE A 10 15.82 12.17 -8.67
CA PHE A 10 15.23 12.62 -7.41
C PHE A 10 15.18 11.48 -6.40
N LEU A 11 15.52 11.78 -5.15
CA LEU A 11 15.45 10.81 -4.06
C LEU A 11 14.09 10.90 -3.36
N GLY A 12 13.46 9.75 -3.12
CA GLY A 12 12.33 9.60 -2.21
C GLY A 12 12.62 8.50 -1.18
N VAL A 13 12.06 8.64 0.02
CA VAL A 13 12.20 7.66 1.11
C VAL A 13 10.82 7.17 1.51
N VAL A 14 10.62 5.86 1.51
CA VAL A 14 9.34 5.24 1.88
C VAL A 14 9.40 4.82 3.34
N THR A 15 8.68 5.53 4.22
CA THR A 15 8.69 5.32 5.68
C THR A 15 7.51 4.53 6.24
N GLY A 16 6.63 4.05 5.36
CA GLY A 16 5.52 3.18 5.72
C GLY A 16 4.79 2.65 4.49
N MET A 17 4.55 1.35 4.47
CA MET A 17 3.70 0.68 3.48
C MET A 17 2.49 0.07 4.17
N VAL A 18 1.30 0.31 3.64
CA VAL A 18 0.10 -0.42 4.06
C VAL A 18 -0.06 -1.60 3.11
N LYS A 19 0.26 -2.82 3.58
CA LYS A 19 0.06 -4.03 2.79
C LYS A 19 -1.44 -4.36 2.78
N THR A 20 -2.13 -3.95 1.71
CA THR A 20 -3.56 -4.19 1.55
C THR A 20 -3.80 -5.35 0.59
N SER A 21 -4.54 -6.38 1.02
CA SER A 21 -4.93 -7.50 0.13
C SER A 21 -6.26 -7.23 -0.60
N ARG A 22 -6.54 -8.00 -1.65
CA ARG A 22 -7.86 -8.03 -2.35
C ARG A 22 -9.06 -8.05 -1.39
N SER A 23 -8.98 -8.78 -0.28
CA SER A 23 -10.08 -8.91 0.68
C SER A 23 -10.31 -7.62 1.48
N GLN A 24 -9.24 -6.88 1.77
CA GLN A 24 -9.28 -5.58 2.45
C GLN A 24 -9.72 -4.46 1.50
N LEU A 25 -9.26 -4.46 0.24
CA LEU A 25 -9.72 -3.52 -0.79
C LEU A 25 -11.21 -3.70 -1.13
N ARG A 26 -11.72 -4.93 -1.18
CA ARG A 26 -13.17 -5.17 -1.37
C ARG A 26 -14.00 -4.58 -0.23
N ARG A 27 -13.51 -4.60 1.02
CA ARG A 27 -14.17 -3.95 2.16
C ARG A 27 -14.12 -2.42 2.06
N LEU A 28 -12.99 -1.86 1.62
CA LEU A 28 -12.83 -0.42 1.42
C LEU A 28 -13.72 0.10 0.27
N MET A 29 -13.76 -0.61 -0.86
CA MET A 29 -14.60 -0.25 -2.01
C MET A 29 -16.11 -0.44 -1.75
N TRP A 30 -16.51 -1.40 -0.91
CA TRP A 30 -17.91 -1.48 -0.44
C TRP A 30 -18.24 -0.37 0.57
N GLY A 31 -17.31 -0.01 1.46
CA GLY A 31 -17.48 1.11 2.39
C GLY A 31 -17.60 2.47 1.70
N ALA A 32 -16.80 2.71 0.66
CA ALA A 32 -16.83 3.93 -0.14
C ALA A 32 -18.12 4.06 -0.98
N ASN A 33 -18.67 2.96 -1.50
CA ASN A 33 -19.93 2.98 -2.24
C ASN A 33 -21.16 3.19 -1.33
N LEU A 34 -21.11 2.75 -0.06
CA LEU A 34 -22.16 3.10 0.92
C LEU A 34 -22.05 4.56 1.37
N ALA A 35 -20.85 5.09 1.57
CA ALA A 35 -20.65 6.50 1.91
C ALA A 35 -21.04 7.44 0.75
N GLY A 36 -20.71 7.08 -0.49
CA GLY A 36 -21.07 7.84 -1.70
C GLY A 36 -22.56 7.78 -2.06
N ALA A 37 -23.21 6.63 -1.87
CA ALA A 37 -24.66 6.50 -2.09
C ALA A 37 -25.49 7.21 -1.00
N LEU A 38 -24.95 7.40 0.20
CA LEU A 38 -25.59 8.17 1.28
C LEU A 38 -25.40 9.68 1.13
N LEU A 39 -24.31 10.15 0.49
CA LEU A 39 -24.08 11.58 0.27
C LEU A 39 -24.73 12.15 -1.01
N ALA A 40 -25.04 11.31 -2.01
CA ALA A 40 -25.69 11.77 -3.25
C ALA A 40 -27.22 11.97 -3.14
N ALA A 41 -27.83 11.69 -1.99
CA ALA A 41 -29.27 11.85 -1.75
C ALA A 41 -29.65 13.10 -0.93
N LEU A 42 -28.71 13.97 -0.58
CA LEU A 42 -29.00 15.13 0.27
C LEU A 42 -28.36 16.42 -0.26
N LEU A 43 -28.99 17.03 -1.29
CA LEU A 43 -28.89 18.47 -1.56
C LEU A 43 -29.92 18.89 -2.63
N LEU A 44 -31.11 19.29 -2.20
CA LEU A 44 -31.88 20.39 -2.80
C LEU A 44 -33.02 20.86 -1.87
N ALA A 45 -32.77 22.02 -1.25
CA ALA A 45 -33.69 23.12 -0.93
C ALA A 45 -34.98 22.89 -0.10
N THR A 46 -34.91 23.36 1.14
CA THR A 46 -35.87 24.18 1.92
C THR A 46 -37.28 24.47 1.35
N VAL A 47 -38.32 24.17 2.15
CA VAL A 47 -39.34 25.10 2.75
C VAL A 47 -40.67 24.36 3.06
N ALA A 48 -41.23 24.66 4.24
CA ALA A 48 -42.64 24.53 4.70
C ALA A 48 -43.20 23.19 5.23
N HIS A 49 -43.98 23.36 6.29
CA HIS A 49 -44.78 22.38 7.05
C HIS A 49 -45.96 21.82 6.24
N ALA A 50 -46.31 20.54 6.45
CA ALA A 50 -47.68 20.03 6.68
C ALA A 50 -47.65 18.50 6.87
N GLN A 51 -48.62 17.98 7.62
CA GLN A 51 -48.72 16.59 8.09
C GLN A 51 -49.28 15.64 7.03
N ASP A 52 -48.87 14.37 7.03
CA ASP A 52 -49.69 13.24 6.53
C ASP A 52 -49.23 11.89 7.12
N GLU A 53 -50.23 11.03 7.42
CA GLU A 53 -50.19 9.74 8.14
C GLU A 53 -49.46 8.58 7.38
N PRO A 54 -48.94 7.54 8.08
CA PRO A 54 -48.25 6.43 7.44
C PRO A 54 -49.20 5.42 6.76
N VAL A 55 -49.02 5.22 5.45
CA VAL A 55 -49.71 4.18 4.64
C VAL A 55 -48.97 2.85 4.75
N THR A 56 -49.66 1.76 5.10
CA THR A 56 -49.11 0.40 5.09
C THR A 56 -49.20 -0.22 3.68
N PRO A 57 -48.11 -0.67 3.04
CA PRO A 57 -48.20 -1.34 1.75
C PRO A 57 -48.69 -2.79 1.87
N PRO A 58 -49.44 -3.33 0.88
CA PRO A 58 -49.94 -4.69 0.93
C PRO A 58 -48.83 -5.74 0.70
N ALA A 59 -48.98 -6.90 1.36
CA ALA A 59 -48.08 -8.04 1.23
C ALA A 59 -47.94 -8.54 -0.22
N ARG A 60 -46.71 -8.86 -0.64
CA ARG A 60 -46.36 -9.28 -2.00
C ARG A 60 -46.12 -10.79 -2.04
N ALA A 61 -46.83 -11.50 -2.92
CA ALA A 61 -46.61 -12.92 -3.17
C ALA A 61 -45.70 -13.11 -4.40
N VAL A 62 -44.67 -13.96 -4.28
CA VAL A 62 -43.74 -14.26 -5.38
C VAL A 62 -43.88 -15.74 -5.74
N ARG A 63 -44.12 -16.04 -7.03
CA ARG A 63 -44.10 -17.41 -7.57
C ARG A 63 -42.72 -17.75 -8.11
N VAL A 64 -42.18 -18.88 -7.69
CA VAL A 64 -40.89 -19.39 -8.15
C VAL A 64 -41.12 -20.73 -8.84
N GLN A 65 -40.59 -20.87 -10.07
CA GLN A 65 -40.69 -22.10 -10.86
C GLN A 65 -39.44 -22.96 -10.64
N THR A 66 -39.62 -24.24 -10.33
CA THR A 66 -38.53 -25.22 -10.30
C THR A 66 -38.87 -26.39 -11.24
N SER A 67 -37.88 -27.24 -11.50
CA SER A 67 -37.98 -28.42 -12.37
C SER A 67 -39.02 -29.47 -11.93
N GLY A 68 -39.64 -29.29 -10.75
CA GLY A 68 -40.73 -30.13 -10.23
C GLY A 68 -42.08 -29.42 -10.03
N GLY A 69 -42.25 -28.17 -10.49
CA GLY A 69 -43.51 -27.40 -10.36
C GLY A 69 -43.34 -26.02 -9.72
N PHE A 70 -44.46 -25.31 -9.53
CA PHE A 70 -44.48 -23.95 -8.97
C PHE A 70 -44.79 -23.94 -7.47
N PHE A 71 -44.05 -23.13 -6.71
CA PHE A 71 -44.38 -22.80 -5.31
C PHE A 71 -44.60 -21.29 -5.16
N THR A 72 -45.49 -20.89 -4.25
CA THR A 72 -45.78 -19.46 -3.93
C THR A 72 -45.31 -19.14 -2.52
N LEU A 73 -44.46 -18.13 -2.36
CA LEU A 73 -44.00 -17.62 -1.06
C LEU A 73 -44.75 -16.31 -0.72
N THR A 74 -45.35 -16.24 0.46
CA THR A 74 -46.06 -15.04 0.96
C THR A 74 -45.22 -14.39 2.06
N ILE A 75 -44.82 -13.13 1.87
CA ILE A 75 -44.05 -12.36 2.86
C ILE A 75 -45.01 -11.43 3.62
N PRO A 76 -45.16 -11.55 4.95
CA PRO A 76 -46.04 -10.66 5.72
C PRO A 76 -45.42 -9.27 5.90
N ALA A 77 -46.24 -8.22 5.85
CA ALA A 77 -45.84 -6.85 6.16
C ALA A 77 -45.88 -6.63 7.69
N ALA A 78 -44.81 -6.07 8.28
CA ALA A 78 -44.76 -5.69 9.68
C ALA A 78 -44.77 -4.15 9.82
N PRO A 79 -45.51 -3.58 10.80
CA PRO A 79 -45.56 -2.13 11.02
C PRO A 79 -44.30 -1.63 11.76
N VAL A 80 -43.77 -0.48 11.32
CA VAL A 80 -42.70 0.26 12.02
C VAL A 80 -43.28 1.58 12.56
N SER A 81 -43.13 1.83 13.87
CA SER A 81 -43.53 3.10 14.51
C SER A 81 -42.33 4.07 14.62
N PRO A 82 -42.46 5.37 14.30
CA PRO A 82 -41.37 6.33 14.39
C PRO A 82 -41.50 7.21 15.64
N THR A 83 -40.98 6.76 16.80
CA THR A 83 -40.70 7.68 17.93
C THR A 83 -39.69 7.06 18.89
N GLN A 84 -38.41 7.11 18.52
CA GLN A 84 -37.29 6.97 19.45
C GLN A 84 -36.28 8.07 19.09
N PRO A 85 -35.81 8.89 20.05
CA PRO A 85 -34.74 9.84 19.79
C PRO A 85 -33.45 9.08 19.44
N ILE A 86 -32.81 9.45 18.33
CA ILE A 86 -31.53 8.88 17.90
C ILE A 86 -30.41 9.52 18.74
N THR A 87 -30.29 9.10 19.99
CA THR A 87 -29.03 9.20 20.73
C THR A 87 -28.41 7.80 20.79
N ALA A 88 -28.10 7.24 19.62
CA ALA A 88 -27.35 5.99 19.48
C ALA A 88 -25.92 6.33 19.07
N LEU A 89 -25.13 6.60 20.10
CA LEU A 89 -23.74 6.18 20.29
C LEU A 89 -22.99 5.79 18.99
N LEU A 90 -22.08 6.67 18.57
CA LEU A 90 -20.90 6.28 17.80
C LEU A 90 -20.09 5.29 18.65
N ALA A 91 -20.45 4.01 18.60
CA ALA A 91 -19.62 2.94 19.14
C ALA A 91 -18.52 2.65 18.12
N ALA A 92 -17.31 3.12 18.41
CA ALA A 92 -16.10 2.59 17.79
C ALA A 92 -16.07 1.05 17.95
N PRO A 93 -15.45 0.30 17.02
CA PRO A 93 -15.23 -1.12 17.22
C PRO A 93 -14.45 -1.33 18.52
N VAL A 94 -15.06 -2.01 19.49
CA VAL A 94 -14.44 -2.37 20.76
C VAL A 94 -13.29 -3.32 20.44
N ALA A 95 -12.05 -2.88 20.71
CA ALA A 95 -10.87 -3.75 20.69
C ALA A 95 -11.10 -4.94 21.65
N PRO A 96 -10.67 -6.16 21.30
CA PRO A 96 -10.83 -7.32 22.17
C PRO A 96 -10.12 -7.10 23.52
N ALA A 97 -10.71 -7.60 24.60
CA ALA A 97 -10.24 -7.36 25.95
C ALA A 97 -8.81 -7.90 26.19
N PRO A 98 -7.99 -7.21 27.00
CA PRO A 98 -6.69 -7.70 27.46
C PRO A 98 -6.82 -9.07 28.13
N GLY A 99 -5.95 -10.04 27.80
CA GLY A 99 -6.01 -11.42 28.31
C GLY A 99 -6.82 -12.39 27.44
N SER A 100 -7.21 -11.98 26.23
CA SER A 100 -7.82 -12.86 25.21
C SER A 100 -6.77 -13.72 24.49
N SER A 101 -7.25 -14.66 23.68
CA SER A 101 -6.40 -15.46 22.78
C SER A 101 -6.84 -15.27 21.33
N TYR A 102 -5.88 -15.30 20.40
CA TYR A 102 -6.09 -15.17 18.97
C TYR A 102 -5.63 -16.43 18.26
N VAL A 103 -6.49 -17.02 17.42
CA VAL A 103 -6.11 -18.17 16.58
C VAL A 103 -5.66 -17.65 15.23
N VAL A 104 -4.40 -17.89 14.88
CA VAL A 104 -3.80 -17.50 13.60
C VAL A 104 -4.58 -18.13 12.44
N LYS A 105 -5.00 -17.30 11.48
CA LYS A 105 -5.75 -17.69 10.30
C LYS A 105 -4.84 -17.70 9.07
N PRO A 106 -5.25 -18.39 7.98
CA PRO A 106 -4.54 -18.31 6.71
C PRO A 106 -4.38 -16.86 6.24
N GLY A 107 -3.14 -16.43 6.03
CA GLY A 107 -2.80 -15.08 5.56
C GLY A 107 -2.49 -14.07 6.66
N ASP A 108 -2.56 -14.46 7.93
CA ASP A 108 -2.14 -13.59 9.03
C ASP A 108 -0.62 -13.47 9.11
N THR A 109 -0.17 -12.32 9.62
CA THR A 109 1.21 -12.09 10.08
C THR A 109 1.16 -11.58 11.50
N LEU A 110 2.24 -11.76 12.27
CA LEU A 110 2.28 -11.30 13.66
C LEU A 110 2.04 -9.78 13.75
N PHE A 111 2.52 -9.03 12.75
CA PHE A 111 2.27 -7.60 12.60
C PHE A 111 0.78 -7.25 12.45
N VAL A 112 0.07 -7.91 11.52
CA VAL A 112 -1.36 -7.66 11.27
C VAL A 112 -2.18 -8.05 12.50
N ILE A 113 -1.87 -9.19 13.13
CA ILE A 113 -2.54 -9.62 14.35
C ILE A 113 -2.31 -8.61 15.48
N ALA A 114 -1.07 -8.17 15.70
CA ALA A 114 -0.74 -7.19 16.73
C ALA A 114 -1.48 -5.87 16.51
N GLN A 115 -1.57 -5.42 15.26
CA GLN A 115 -2.33 -4.23 14.88
C GLN A 115 -3.83 -4.39 15.12
N GLU A 116 -4.44 -5.52 14.73
CA GLU A 116 -5.86 -5.82 14.96
C GLU A 116 -6.19 -5.86 16.46
N LEU A 117 -5.27 -6.37 17.27
CA LEU A 117 -5.41 -6.53 18.71
C LEU A 117 -5.00 -5.27 19.50
N GLY A 118 -4.42 -4.26 18.85
CA GLY A 118 -3.95 -3.05 19.50
C GLY A 118 -2.80 -3.28 20.50
N VAL A 119 -1.90 -4.22 20.22
CA VAL A 119 -0.72 -4.53 21.03
C VAL A 119 0.56 -4.31 20.20
N ALA A 120 1.72 -4.06 20.83
CA ALA A 120 2.97 -4.02 20.09
C ALA A 120 3.34 -5.42 19.56
N MET A 121 3.88 -5.51 18.35
CA MET A 121 4.23 -6.78 17.73
C MET A 121 5.28 -7.54 18.56
N ASP A 122 6.26 -6.81 19.08
CA ASP A 122 7.36 -7.26 19.91
C ASP A 122 6.85 -7.73 21.29
N GLU A 123 5.85 -7.05 21.87
CA GLU A 123 5.19 -7.52 23.10
C GLU A 123 4.36 -8.78 22.85
N LEU A 124 3.67 -8.86 21.71
CA LEU A 124 2.92 -10.05 21.31
C LEU A 124 3.86 -11.23 21.05
N ALA A 125 5.02 -11.00 20.43
CA ALA A 125 6.05 -12.00 20.23
C ALA A 125 6.60 -12.51 21.56
N ALA A 126 6.97 -11.59 22.46
CA ALA A 126 7.50 -11.90 23.78
C ALA A 126 6.50 -12.67 24.64
N ALA A 127 5.22 -12.28 24.63
CA ALA A 127 4.15 -12.96 25.36
C ALA A 127 3.92 -14.40 24.89
N ASN A 128 4.34 -14.74 23.67
CA ASN A 128 4.15 -16.03 23.04
C ASN A 128 5.43 -16.82 22.81
N ALA A 129 6.57 -16.34 23.36
CA ALA A 129 7.89 -16.92 23.16
C ALA A 129 8.24 -17.17 21.67
N ILE A 130 7.81 -16.25 20.80
CA ILE A 130 8.09 -16.31 19.36
C ILE A 130 9.48 -15.74 19.14
N ALA A 131 10.42 -16.60 18.74
CA ALA A 131 11.81 -16.21 18.47
C ALA A 131 11.95 -15.50 17.11
N ASP A 132 11.20 -15.96 16.10
CA ASP A 132 11.15 -15.36 14.76
C ASP A 132 9.75 -14.82 14.50
N VAL A 133 9.61 -13.49 14.50
CA VAL A 133 8.33 -12.79 14.32
C VAL A 133 7.69 -13.02 12.94
N ASN A 134 8.48 -13.50 11.97
CA ASN A 134 8.01 -13.81 10.62
C ASN A 134 7.48 -15.24 10.49
N VAL A 135 7.63 -16.07 11.53
CA VAL A 135 7.23 -17.49 11.52
C VAL A 135 6.11 -17.70 12.55
N ILE A 136 4.87 -17.66 12.06
CA ILE A 136 3.67 -18.08 12.80
C ILE A 136 2.90 -19.13 11.99
N GLU A 137 2.30 -20.10 12.68
CA GLU A 137 1.59 -21.20 12.04
C GLU A 137 0.08 -20.99 12.03
N VAL A 138 -0.59 -21.32 10.93
CA VAL A 138 -2.06 -21.32 10.89
C VAL A 138 -2.60 -22.29 11.93
N GLY A 139 -3.52 -21.81 12.77
CA GLY A 139 -4.07 -22.54 13.91
C GLY A 139 -3.29 -22.34 15.22
N GLN A 140 -2.13 -21.68 15.19
CA GLN A 140 -1.40 -21.29 16.40
C GLN A 140 -2.26 -20.36 17.26
N VAL A 141 -2.30 -20.61 18.57
CA VAL A 141 -3.04 -19.80 19.52
C VAL A 141 -2.09 -18.82 20.20
N LEU A 142 -2.24 -17.53 19.91
CA LEU A 142 -1.49 -16.43 20.51
C LEU A 142 -2.20 -15.90 21.75
N ARG A 143 -1.46 -15.77 22.85
CA ARG A 143 -1.84 -15.08 24.08
C ARG A 143 -1.65 -13.58 23.90
N VAL A 144 -2.72 -12.81 24.09
CA VAL A 144 -2.68 -11.36 23.99
C VAL A 144 -2.24 -10.79 25.36
N PRO A 145 -1.09 -10.11 25.46
CA PRO A 145 -0.60 -9.59 26.73
C PRO A 145 -1.59 -8.61 27.36
N ALA A 146 -1.95 -8.86 28.62
CA ALA A 146 -2.88 -8.00 29.35
C ALA A 146 -2.15 -6.76 29.85
N GLY A 147 -2.43 -5.58 29.28
CA GLY A 147 -1.84 -4.31 29.71
C GLY A 147 -0.77 -3.73 28.77
N ALA A 148 -0.63 -4.27 27.56
CA ALA A 148 0.14 -3.65 26.50
C ALA A 148 -0.48 -2.29 26.13
N THR A 149 0.02 -1.22 26.74
CA THR A 149 -0.20 0.12 26.21
C THR A 149 0.64 0.23 24.97
N VAL A 150 0.01 0.30 23.79
CA VAL A 150 0.69 0.90 22.63
C VAL A 150 1.33 2.17 23.19
N PRO A 151 2.66 2.40 23.08
CA PRO A 151 3.16 3.75 23.24
C PRO A 151 2.37 4.54 22.22
N THR A 152 1.37 5.29 22.69
CA THR A 152 0.57 6.16 21.86
C THR A 152 1.55 7.21 21.39
N ARG A 153 2.28 6.90 20.31
CA ARG A 153 2.69 7.93 19.38
C ARG A 153 1.38 8.63 19.11
N PRO A 154 1.20 9.87 19.57
CA PRO A 154 -0.02 10.59 19.26
C PRO A 154 -0.17 10.46 17.75
N LEU A 155 -1.30 9.91 17.28
CA LEU A 155 -1.59 10.04 15.87
C LEU A 155 -1.43 11.52 15.59
N PRO A 156 -0.60 11.91 14.60
CA PRO A 156 -0.39 13.31 14.31
C PRO A 156 -1.79 13.93 14.23
N VAL A 157 -2.07 14.90 15.11
CA VAL A 157 -3.36 15.59 15.10
C VAL A 157 -3.34 16.37 13.82
N VAL A 158 -3.90 15.78 12.78
CA VAL A 158 -3.95 16.44 11.48
C VAL A 158 -5.11 17.41 11.55
N ASP A 159 -4.78 18.70 11.57
CA ASP A 159 -5.79 19.74 11.48
C ASP A 159 -6.47 19.65 10.10
N SER A 160 -7.67 19.08 10.08
CA SER A 160 -8.44 18.89 8.86
C SER A 160 -8.98 20.18 8.27
N SER A 161 -8.86 21.31 8.99
CA SER A 161 -9.22 22.64 8.48
C SER A 161 -8.16 23.24 7.56
N LEU A 162 -6.91 22.76 7.64
CA LEU A 162 -5.84 23.22 6.76
C LEU A 162 -5.92 22.56 5.37
N PRO A 163 -5.52 23.27 4.30
CA PRO A 163 -5.35 22.68 2.98
C PRO A 163 -4.45 21.45 3.04
N ILE A 164 -4.72 20.43 2.21
CA ILE A 164 -3.94 19.20 2.22
C ILE A 164 -2.44 19.45 2.00
N THR A 165 -2.08 20.47 1.22
CA THR A 165 -0.71 20.88 0.96
C THR A 165 0.02 21.38 2.21
N GLU A 166 -0.68 21.98 3.16
CA GLU A 166 -0.11 22.45 4.43
C GLU A 166 0.02 21.32 5.47
N ARG A 167 -0.68 20.20 5.23
CA ARG A 167 -0.64 18.99 6.07
C ARG A 167 0.45 18.00 5.62
N MET A 168 1.08 18.22 4.47
CA MET A 168 2.17 17.40 3.96
C MET A 168 3.44 17.53 4.83
N THR A 169 4.38 16.60 4.69
CA THR A 169 5.68 16.72 5.36
C THR A 169 6.43 17.97 4.89
N PRO A 170 7.31 18.58 5.73
CA PRO A 170 8.07 19.77 5.33
C PRO A 170 8.86 19.58 4.03
N ALA A 171 9.46 18.40 3.83
CA ALA A 171 10.17 18.08 2.59
C ALA A 171 9.25 18.10 1.35
N ALA A 172 8.04 17.56 1.47
CA ALA A 172 7.09 17.56 0.36
C ALA A 172 6.53 18.97 0.07
N GLN A 173 6.37 19.81 1.10
CA GLN A 173 6.01 21.23 0.93
C GLN A 173 7.10 22.04 0.21
N GLN A 174 8.38 21.68 0.43
CA GLN A 174 9.53 22.35 -0.17
C GLN A 174 9.85 21.89 -1.59
N ALA A 175 9.19 20.85 -2.10
CA ALA A 175 9.34 20.44 -3.50
C ALA A 175 9.07 21.63 -4.43
N GLN A 176 9.85 21.74 -5.51
CA GLN A 176 9.80 22.86 -6.45
C GLN A 176 9.20 22.43 -7.79
N PRO A 177 8.64 23.36 -8.60
CA PRO A 177 8.22 23.08 -9.96
C PRO A 177 9.31 22.31 -10.74
N GLY A 178 8.95 21.18 -11.34
CA GLY A 178 9.90 20.27 -11.97
C GLY A 178 10.46 19.19 -11.04
N SER A 179 10.00 19.03 -9.81
CA SER A 179 10.17 17.78 -9.05
C SER A 179 9.00 16.84 -9.34
N PRO A 180 9.22 15.51 -9.47
CA PRO A 180 8.13 14.52 -9.55
C PRO A 180 7.24 14.51 -8.30
N PHE A 181 7.69 15.11 -7.19
CA PHE A 181 6.95 15.23 -5.94
C PHE A 181 6.30 16.61 -5.75
N TYR A 182 6.48 17.52 -6.70
CA TYR A 182 5.87 18.85 -6.61
C TYR A 182 4.36 18.75 -6.72
N ARG A 183 3.65 19.05 -5.62
CA ARG A 183 2.18 19.02 -5.54
C ARG A 183 1.60 17.73 -6.12
N THR A 184 2.29 16.61 -5.86
CA THR A 184 1.92 15.30 -6.38
C THR A 184 2.07 14.23 -5.29
N THR A 185 1.00 13.50 -5.02
CA THR A 185 1.02 12.31 -4.18
C THR A 185 1.33 11.09 -5.03
N TRP A 186 2.35 10.32 -4.67
CA TRP A 186 2.64 9.05 -5.32
C TRP A 186 1.86 7.94 -4.65
N LEU A 187 0.97 7.28 -5.39
CA LEU A 187 0.18 6.16 -4.92
C LEU A 187 0.68 4.88 -5.59
N THR A 188 1.25 3.98 -4.80
CA THR A 188 1.91 2.79 -5.33
C THR A 188 1.19 1.51 -4.95
N TYR A 189 1.03 0.59 -5.90
CA TYR A 189 0.68 -0.79 -5.63
C TYR A 189 1.92 -1.67 -5.64
N TYR A 190 2.21 -2.29 -4.50
CA TYR A 190 3.42 -3.07 -4.27
C TYR A 190 3.23 -4.57 -4.52
N GLY A 191 4.25 -5.24 -5.04
CA GLY A 191 4.40 -6.69 -4.96
C GLY A 191 5.13 -7.33 -6.14
N ARG A 192 5.12 -8.67 -6.19
CA ARG A 192 5.77 -9.45 -7.25
C ARG A 192 4.74 -10.17 -8.12
N PRO A 193 4.72 -9.96 -9.44
CA PRO A 193 3.88 -10.72 -10.36
C PRO A 193 4.03 -12.23 -10.16
N GLY A 194 2.91 -12.94 -10.11
CA GLY A 194 2.88 -14.39 -9.88
C GLY A 194 3.03 -14.84 -8.43
N ILE A 195 3.27 -13.94 -7.46
CA ILE A 195 3.37 -14.28 -6.03
C ILE A 195 2.39 -13.42 -5.21
N PRO A 196 1.11 -13.84 -5.06
CA PRO A 196 0.09 -13.08 -4.33
C PRO A 196 0.49 -12.69 -2.91
N LEU A 197 1.27 -13.54 -2.22
CA LEU A 197 1.75 -13.29 -0.86
C LEU A 197 2.69 -12.08 -0.76
N MET A 198 3.28 -11.64 -1.87
CA MET A 198 4.20 -10.50 -1.91
C MET A 198 3.51 -9.17 -2.21
N GLY A 199 2.19 -9.15 -2.37
CA GLY A 199 1.42 -7.91 -2.51
C GLY A 199 0.47 -7.95 -3.70
N ILE A 200 -0.32 -6.89 -3.83
CA ILE A 200 -1.43 -6.80 -4.78
C ILE A 200 -1.00 -6.98 -6.24
N MET A 201 0.24 -6.61 -6.58
CA MET A 201 0.79 -6.81 -7.93
C MET A 201 0.94 -8.29 -8.29
N GLY A 202 0.96 -9.19 -7.31
CA GLY A 202 1.01 -10.64 -7.50
C GLY A 202 -0.37 -11.32 -7.56
N GLU A 203 -1.46 -10.59 -7.32
CA GLU A 203 -2.79 -11.17 -7.20
C GLU A 203 -3.56 -11.32 -8.53
N ASP A 204 -3.15 -10.61 -9.59
CA ASP A 204 -3.81 -10.64 -10.90
C ASP A 204 -2.95 -10.10 -12.05
N GLU A 205 -3.52 -10.10 -13.25
CA GLU A 205 -2.93 -9.57 -14.47
C GLU A 205 -2.83 -8.03 -14.45
N PRO A 206 -1.84 -7.45 -15.18
CA PRO A 206 -1.59 -6.01 -15.18
C PRO A 206 -2.85 -5.17 -15.43
N ILE A 207 -3.67 -5.53 -16.42
CA ILE A 207 -4.86 -4.74 -16.80
C ILE A 207 -5.86 -4.61 -15.64
N THR A 208 -6.07 -5.69 -14.88
CA THR A 208 -6.98 -5.71 -13.73
C THR A 208 -6.43 -4.84 -12.61
N VAL A 209 -5.15 -5.02 -12.27
CA VAL A 209 -4.48 -4.26 -11.21
C VAL A 209 -4.44 -2.77 -11.54
N THR A 210 -4.24 -2.44 -12.82
CA THR A 210 -4.28 -1.05 -13.33
C THR A 210 -5.62 -0.40 -13.11
N THR A 211 -6.70 -1.10 -13.45
CA THR A 211 -8.07 -0.60 -13.28
C THR A 211 -8.33 -0.21 -11.82
N TRP A 212 -7.85 -1.04 -10.88
CA TRP A 212 -8.00 -0.76 -9.45
C TRP A 212 -7.11 0.36 -8.95
N LEU A 213 -5.86 0.41 -9.42
CA LEU A 213 -4.93 1.47 -9.07
C LEU A 213 -5.47 2.82 -9.55
N ARG A 214 -6.03 2.88 -10.77
CA ARG A 214 -6.67 4.08 -11.31
C ARG A 214 -7.87 4.51 -10.48
N ALA A 215 -8.78 3.59 -10.17
CA ALA A 215 -9.93 3.90 -9.33
C ALA A 215 -9.51 4.43 -7.95
N GLN A 216 -8.46 3.85 -7.35
CA GLN A 216 -7.91 4.32 -6.09
C GLN A 216 -7.24 5.70 -6.24
N ALA A 217 -6.48 5.92 -7.30
CA ALA A 217 -5.85 7.21 -7.59
C ALA A 217 -6.89 8.32 -7.78
N ASP A 218 -7.97 8.06 -8.52
CA ASP A 218 -9.04 9.03 -8.74
C ASP A 218 -9.75 9.38 -7.42
N ALA A 219 -9.90 8.42 -6.49
CA ALA A 219 -10.44 8.68 -5.16
C ALA A 219 -9.51 9.57 -4.30
N TYR A 220 -8.19 9.36 -4.40
CA TYR A 220 -7.20 10.23 -3.74
C TYR A 220 -7.17 11.62 -4.37
N ASP A 221 -7.25 11.72 -5.70
CA ASP A 221 -7.26 13.00 -6.41
C ASP A 221 -8.48 13.84 -6.01
N ALA A 222 -9.66 13.21 -5.95
CA ALA A 222 -10.87 13.84 -5.44
C ALA A 222 -10.74 14.32 -3.98
N ALA A 223 -10.06 13.56 -3.13
CA ALA A 223 -9.81 13.94 -1.73
C ALA A 223 -8.75 15.04 -1.58
N ASN A 224 -7.76 15.08 -2.49
CA ASN A 224 -6.70 16.07 -2.48
C ASN A 224 -7.19 17.47 -2.93
N GLY A 225 -8.27 17.52 -3.72
CA GLY A 225 -8.77 18.76 -4.30
C GLY A 225 -7.85 19.30 -5.41
N PRO A 226 -8.04 20.56 -5.84
CA PRO A 226 -7.40 21.08 -7.06
C PRO A 226 -5.90 21.30 -6.95
N ASP A 227 -5.36 21.22 -5.74
CA ASP A 227 -4.03 21.71 -5.40
C ASP A 227 -2.95 20.62 -5.32
N LEU A 228 -3.35 19.34 -5.32
CA LEU A 228 -2.44 18.21 -5.13
C LEU A 228 -2.88 17.03 -6.00
N GLY A 229 -2.13 16.74 -7.06
CA GLY A 229 -2.43 15.64 -7.96
C GLY A 229 -2.01 14.27 -7.43
N VAL A 230 -2.29 13.22 -8.19
CA VAL A 230 -1.86 11.84 -7.90
C VAL A 230 -1.08 11.24 -9.07
N MET A 231 0.10 10.67 -8.78
CA MET A 231 0.85 9.81 -9.69
C MET A 231 0.66 8.34 -9.26
N PRO A 232 -0.19 7.56 -9.96
CA PRO A 232 -0.26 6.13 -9.73
C PRO A 232 1.02 5.45 -10.19
N ALA A 233 1.50 4.45 -9.45
CA ALA A 233 2.64 3.63 -9.85
C ALA A 233 2.47 2.14 -9.51
N TYR A 234 3.02 1.28 -10.36
CA TYR A 234 3.37 -0.07 -9.95
C TYR A 234 4.70 -0.03 -9.22
N HIS A 235 4.78 -0.70 -8.08
CA HIS A 235 6.02 -0.92 -7.35
C HIS A 235 6.30 -2.42 -7.37
N LEU A 236 7.09 -2.83 -8.37
CA LEU A 236 7.35 -4.23 -8.67
C LEU A 236 8.61 -4.68 -7.94
N VAL A 237 8.52 -5.78 -7.19
CA VAL A 237 9.72 -6.48 -6.70
C VAL A 237 10.40 -7.13 -7.89
N TYR A 238 11.34 -6.41 -8.48
CA TYR A 238 12.10 -6.82 -9.65
C TYR A 238 13.21 -7.80 -9.25
N GLY A 239 14.13 -7.36 -8.37
CA GLY A 239 15.11 -8.24 -7.73
C GLY A 239 14.60 -8.69 -6.37
N MET A 240 14.26 -9.97 -6.23
CA MET A 240 13.79 -10.55 -4.98
C MET A 240 14.93 -11.30 -4.30
N ALA A 241 15.21 -10.98 -3.05
CA ALA A 241 16.17 -11.71 -2.24
C ALA A 241 15.65 -13.13 -1.96
N THR A 242 16.55 -14.10 -1.99
CA THR A 242 16.25 -15.52 -1.80
C THR A 242 17.23 -16.17 -0.82
N LYS A 243 16.79 -17.23 -0.14
CA LYS A 243 17.68 -17.99 0.74
C LYS A 243 18.75 -18.76 -0.03
N ALA A 244 18.45 -19.16 -1.28
CA ALA A 244 19.41 -19.86 -2.11
C ALA A 244 20.36 -18.84 -2.77
N PRO A 245 21.68 -19.09 -2.80
CA PRO A 245 22.63 -18.15 -3.38
C PRO A 245 22.47 -17.92 -4.88
N GLY A 246 21.80 -18.83 -5.60
CA GLY A 246 21.83 -18.84 -7.06
C GLY A 246 23.21 -19.19 -7.61
N ASP A 247 23.37 -19.12 -8.94
CA ASP A 247 24.63 -19.46 -9.61
C ASP A 247 25.71 -18.37 -9.44
N ASP A 248 25.29 -17.13 -9.16
CA ASP A 248 26.17 -15.97 -8.98
C ASP A 248 26.56 -15.72 -7.51
N GLY A 249 25.97 -16.47 -6.57
CA GLY A 249 26.21 -16.30 -5.14
C GLY A 249 25.48 -15.10 -4.53
N MET A 250 24.66 -14.38 -5.30
CA MET A 250 24.15 -13.08 -4.90
C MET A 250 22.79 -13.13 -4.22
N HIS A 251 22.19 -14.32 -4.11
CA HIS A 251 20.92 -14.51 -3.42
C HIS A 251 19.77 -13.69 -4.00
N VAL A 252 19.73 -13.43 -5.32
CA VAL A 252 18.65 -12.67 -5.96
C VAL A 252 18.01 -13.45 -7.10
N ASP A 253 16.68 -13.51 -7.10
CA ASP A 253 15.87 -13.98 -8.22
C ASP A 253 15.22 -12.77 -8.92
N TYR A 254 15.55 -12.56 -10.19
CA TYR A 254 15.01 -11.43 -10.97
C TYR A 254 13.73 -11.82 -11.70
N LEU A 255 12.77 -10.90 -11.71
CA LEU A 255 11.60 -11.04 -12.56
C LEU A 255 12.05 -11.09 -14.04
N PRO A 256 11.52 -12.01 -14.87
CA PRO A 256 11.88 -12.07 -16.28
C PRO A 256 11.59 -10.74 -17.01
N ASP A 257 12.50 -10.35 -17.90
CA ASP A 257 12.44 -9.04 -18.56
C ASP A 257 11.19 -8.88 -19.45
N ASP A 258 10.68 -9.97 -20.03
CA ASP A 258 9.43 -9.98 -20.81
C ASP A 258 8.19 -9.74 -19.93
N VAL A 259 8.20 -10.26 -18.71
CA VAL A 259 7.16 -9.96 -17.70
C VAL A 259 7.24 -8.49 -17.31
N VAL A 260 8.43 -7.95 -17.03
CA VAL A 260 8.62 -6.52 -16.72
C VAL A 260 8.07 -5.65 -17.86
N GLN A 261 8.42 -5.98 -19.11
CA GLN A 261 7.98 -5.23 -20.29
C GLN A 261 6.46 -5.16 -20.40
N LYS A 262 5.75 -6.26 -20.10
CA LYS A 262 4.27 -6.29 -20.08
C LYS A 262 3.69 -5.26 -19.12
N TYR A 263 4.29 -5.10 -17.93
CA TYR A 263 3.85 -4.08 -16.96
C TYR A 263 4.25 -2.67 -17.40
N VAL A 264 5.43 -2.48 -17.98
CA VAL A 264 5.87 -1.18 -18.51
C VAL A 264 4.93 -0.69 -19.62
N ASP A 265 4.53 -1.57 -20.53
CA ASP A 265 3.63 -1.24 -21.64
C ASP A 265 2.22 -0.92 -21.13
N ALA A 266 1.69 -1.72 -20.20
CA ALA A 266 0.40 -1.45 -19.55
C ALA A 266 0.41 -0.12 -18.80
N ALA A 267 1.48 0.16 -18.05
CA ALA A 267 1.61 1.39 -17.30
C ALA A 267 1.66 2.62 -18.23
N ARG A 268 2.41 2.51 -19.33
CA ARG A 268 2.55 3.59 -20.32
C ARG A 268 1.21 3.95 -20.95
N ALA A 269 0.39 2.95 -21.30
CA ALA A 269 -0.93 3.18 -21.89
C ALA A 269 -1.86 4.01 -20.98
N GLU A 270 -1.75 3.82 -19.66
CA GLU A 270 -2.63 4.41 -18.66
C GLU A 270 -2.00 5.56 -17.86
N LYS A 271 -0.82 6.04 -18.30
CA LYS A 271 -0.02 7.10 -17.63
C LYS A 271 0.29 6.77 -16.16
N VAL A 272 0.63 5.52 -15.92
CA VAL A 272 1.08 4.98 -14.63
C VAL A 272 2.61 4.87 -14.65
N ALA A 273 3.24 5.17 -13.52
CA ALA A 273 4.68 4.98 -13.34
C ALA A 273 5.01 3.53 -12.97
N VAL A 274 6.24 3.09 -13.21
CA VAL A 274 6.74 1.78 -12.79
C VAL A 274 8.01 2.00 -11.97
N ILE A 275 8.03 1.46 -10.77
CA ILE A 275 9.18 1.45 -9.88
C ILE A 275 9.67 0.01 -9.83
N LEU A 276 10.89 -0.23 -10.31
CA LEU A 276 11.56 -1.52 -10.22
C LEU A 276 12.38 -1.55 -8.94
N ASP A 277 11.93 -2.39 -8.02
CA ASP A 277 12.52 -2.54 -6.69
C ASP A 277 13.51 -3.69 -6.64
N VAL A 278 14.66 -3.42 -6.04
CA VAL A 278 15.73 -4.39 -5.87
C VAL A 278 16.05 -4.57 -4.40
N GLN A 279 15.74 -5.76 -3.89
CA GLN A 279 16.21 -6.24 -2.60
C GLN A 279 17.71 -6.53 -2.72
N ILE A 280 18.52 -5.69 -2.07
CA ILE A 280 19.96 -5.51 -2.38
C ILE A 280 20.73 -6.83 -2.24
N SER A 281 20.41 -7.63 -1.21
CA SER A 281 21.04 -8.93 -0.98
C SER A 281 22.57 -8.79 -0.82
N ALA A 282 23.36 -9.70 -1.39
CA ALA A 282 24.83 -9.68 -1.31
C ALA A 282 25.51 -8.67 -2.26
N TYR A 283 24.75 -7.91 -3.05
CA TYR A 283 25.31 -6.87 -3.90
C TYR A 283 25.68 -5.61 -3.10
N THR A 284 26.58 -4.79 -3.66
CA THR A 284 26.61 -3.36 -3.28
C THR A 284 25.32 -2.69 -3.76
N PRO A 285 24.84 -1.61 -3.12
CA PRO A 285 23.62 -0.91 -3.57
C PRO A 285 23.70 -0.45 -5.03
N ALA A 286 24.87 0.02 -5.48
CA ALA A 286 25.11 0.46 -6.84
C ALA A 286 25.11 -0.71 -7.86
N ASP A 287 25.67 -1.86 -7.50
CA ASP A 287 25.67 -3.03 -8.38
C ASP A 287 24.28 -3.69 -8.47
N ALA A 288 23.51 -3.68 -7.37
CA ALA A 288 22.17 -4.26 -7.30
C ALA A 288 21.23 -3.71 -8.38
N ILE A 289 21.33 -2.41 -8.69
CA ILE A 289 20.46 -1.76 -9.68
C ILE A 289 20.89 -1.96 -11.14
N ARG A 290 22.09 -2.50 -11.40
CA ARG A 290 22.66 -2.52 -12.77
C ARG A 290 21.78 -3.26 -13.77
N ARG A 291 21.14 -4.35 -13.33
CA ARG A 291 20.23 -5.14 -14.18
C ARG A 291 18.95 -4.38 -14.53
N ALA A 292 18.52 -3.45 -13.67
CA ALA A 292 17.32 -2.64 -13.89
C ALA A 292 17.59 -1.39 -14.75
N LEU A 293 18.85 -0.96 -14.91
CA LEU A 293 19.21 0.26 -15.66
C LEU A 293 18.67 0.30 -17.10
N PRO A 294 18.69 -0.78 -17.90
CA PRO A 294 18.15 -0.76 -19.26
C PRO A 294 16.70 -0.31 -19.36
N PHE A 295 15.86 -0.64 -18.39
CA PHE A 295 14.45 -0.22 -18.38
C PHE A 295 14.27 1.29 -18.22
N LEU A 296 15.31 2.04 -17.83
CA LEU A 296 15.28 3.51 -17.77
C LEU A 296 15.14 4.16 -19.15
N GLU A 297 15.29 3.41 -20.25
CA GLU A 297 14.91 3.88 -21.59
C GLU A 297 13.44 4.28 -21.67
N HIS A 298 12.60 3.70 -20.81
CA HIS A 298 11.21 4.07 -20.65
C HIS A 298 11.09 5.24 -19.66
N PRO A 299 10.53 6.41 -20.07
CA PRO A 299 10.50 7.60 -19.22
C PRO A 299 9.60 7.47 -17.98
N ASN A 300 8.69 6.50 -17.97
CA ASN A 300 7.81 6.18 -16.85
C ASN A 300 8.40 5.12 -15.89
N VAL A 301 9.64 4.67 -16.12
CA VAL A 301 10.32 3.72 -15.23
C VAL A 301 11.27 4.44 -14.27
N HIS A 302 11.24 4.00 -13.03
CA HIS A 302 12.00 4.49 -11.87
C HIS A 302 12.55 3.29 -11.11
N LEU A 303 13.49 3.52 -10.19
CA LEU A 303 14.13 2.45 -9.43
C LEU A 303 13.85 2.62 -7.94
N ALA A 304 13.84 1.50 -7.22
CA ALA A 304 13.93 1.46 -5.78
C ALA A 304 15.04 0.51 -5.35
N ILE A 305 15.63 0.81 -4.20
CA ILE A 305 16.49 -0.11 -3.47
C ILE A 305 15.85 -0.43 -2.13
N ASP A 306 15.95 -1.68 -1.72
CA ASP A 306 15.44 -2.17 -0.45
C ASP A 306 16.61 -2.66 0.43
N PRO A 307 17.08 -1.79 1.36
CA PRO A 307 18.15 -2.12 2.31
C PRO A 307 17.80 -3.23 3.28
N GLU A 308 16.51 -3.58 3.47
CA GLU A 308 16.09 -4.61 4.41
C GLU A 308 16.87 -5.91 4.20
N PHE A 309 17.12 -6.24 2.94
CA PHE A 309 17.75 -7.49 2.53
C PHE A 309 19.26 -7.37 2.29
N ALA A 310 19.87 -6.19 2.49
CA ALA A 310 21.31 -6.03 2.28
C ALA A 310 22.11 -6.90 3.26
N MET A 311 23.04 -7.70 2.74
CA MET A 311 23.90 -8.56 3.54
C MET A 311 25.16 -7.80 3.94
N VAL A 312 25.09 -7.10 5.07
CA VAL A 312 26.12 -6.14 5.53
C VAL A 312 26.90 -6.62 6.74
N GLU A 313 26.45 -7.67 7.42
CA GLU A 313 27.10 -8.18 8.62
C GLU A 313 28.15 -9.27 8.30
N PRO A 314 29.32 -9.27 8.97
CA PRO A 314 30.32 -10.31 8.80
C PRO A 314 29.76 -11.71 9.11
N GLY A 315 29.82 -12.61 8.13
CA GLY A 315 29.34 -13.99 8.28
C GLY A 315 27.82 -14.14 8.18
N GLN A 316 27.10 -13.10 7.74
CA GLN A 316 25.68 -13.19 7.44
C GLN A 316 25.40 -14.25 6.37
N LEU A 317 24.47 -15.17 6.67
CA LEU A 317 24.15 -16.31 5.81
C LEU A 317 22.99 -16.03 4.86
N TYR A 318 22.04 -15.19 5.27
CA TYR A 318 20.81 -14.95 4.53
C TYR A 318 20.49 -13.45 4.44
N PRO A 319 19.95 -12.98 3.30
CA PRO A 319 19.37 -11.66 3.19
C PRO A 319 18.24 -11.45 4.21
N GLY A 320 18.19 -10.27 4.82
CA GLY A 320 17.12 -9.88 5.74
C GLY A 320 17.25 -10.40 7.17
N ASP A 321 18.28 -11.23 7.45
CA ASP A 321 18.55 -11.75 8.79
C ASP A 321 20.06 -11.69 9.13
N PRO A 322 20.53 -10.68 9.88
CA PRO A 322 19.75 -9.53 10.39
C PRO A 322 19.35 -8.54 9.28
N ILE A 323 18.41 -7.64 9.60
CA ILE A 323 17.96 -6.57 8.69
C ILE A 323 19.15 -5.71 8.28
N GLY A 324 19.30 -5.50 6.97
CA GLY A 324 20.37 -4.71 6.38
C GLY A 324 20.15 -3.21 6.47
N TYR A 325 21.17 -2.47 6.05
CA TYR A 325 21.16 -1.02 5.97
C TYR A 325 22.04 -0.52 4.81
N VAL A 326 21.89 0.76 4.47
CA VAL A 326 22.79 1.49 3.56
C VAL A 326 23.25 2.79 4.20
N THR A 327 24.39 3.33 3.78
CA THR A 327 24.86 4.66 4.17
C THR A 327 24.27 5.73 3.25
N ALA A 328 24.24 7.00 3.71
CA ALA A 328 23.89 8.12 2.83
C ALA A 328 24.84 8.25 1.62
N GLU A 329 26.12 7.92 1.78
CA GLU A 329 27.10 7.90 0.68
C GLU A 329 26.72 6.87 -0.39
N GLN A 330 26.34 5.65 0.01
CA GLN A 330 25.89 4.62 -0.93
C GLN A 330 24.60 5.00 -1.64
N VAL A 331 23.66 5.69 -0.98
CA VAL A 331 22.46 6.21 -1.65
C VAL A 331 22.84 7.24 -2.73
N ASN A 332 23.78 8.15 -2.42
CA ASN A 332 24.29 9.12 -3.38
C ASN A 332 25.00 8.43 -4.56
N GLU A 333 25.78 7.37 -4.29
CA GLU A 333 26.43 6.56 -5.32
C GLU A 333 25.40 5.93 -6.29
N VAL A 334 24.30 5.37 -5.77
CA VAL A 334 23.22 4.81 -6.60
C VAL A 334 22.60 5.89 -7.49
N GLN A 335 22.32 7.09 -6.94
CA GLN A 335 21.82 8.21 -7.75
C GLN A 335 22.82 8.60 -8.84
N GLN A 336 24.11 8.59 -8.53
CA GLN A 336 25.17 8.94 -9.47
C GLN A 336 25.28 7.91 -10.60
N VAL A 337 25.24 6.61 -10.30
CA VAL A 337 25.20 5.53 -11.30
C VAL A 337 24.00 5.66 -12.22
N MET A 338 22.81 5.94 -11.68
CA MET A 338 21.61 6.20 -12.49
C MET A 338 21.80 7.42 -13.41
N ALA A 339 22.29 8.54 -12.88
CA ALA A 339 22.49 9.77 -13.65
C ALA A 339 23.53 9.59 -14.75
N GLU A 340 24.61 8.85 -14.48
CA GLU A 340 25.63 8.49 -15.47
C GLU A 340 25.07 7.61 -16.57
N TYR A 341 24.27 6.60 -16.22
CA TYR A 341 23.59 5.75 -17.20
C TYR A 341 22.67 6.54 -18.13
N LEU A 342 21.84 7.43 -17.57
CA LEU A 342 20.94 8.28 -18.37
C LEU A 342 21.74 9.17 -19.34
N ARG A 343 22.84 9.76 -18.87
CA ARG A 343 23.71 10.62 -19.69
C ARG A 343 24.40 9.83 -20.80
N ALA A 344 24.97 8.67 -20.47
CA ALA A 344 25.69 7.83 -21.43
C ALA A 344 24.77 7.34 -22.57
N ASN A 345 23.48 7.16 -22.28
CA ASN A 345 22.48 6.66 -23.24
C ASN A 345 21.60 7.76 -23.82
N ASN A 346 21.90 9.05 -23.57
CA ASN A 346 21.10 10.20 -24.03
C ASN A 346 19.62 10.13 -23.65
N LEU A 347 19.32 9.58 -22.48
CA LEU A 347 17.96 9.41 -21.97
C LEU A 347 17.51 10.67 -21.24
N ALA A 348 16.39 11.24 -21.69
CA ALA A 348 15.81 12.43 -21.11
C ALA A 348 14.73 12.11 -20.07
N GLY A 349 14.31 13.15 -19.35
CA GLY A 349 13.27 13.09 -18.34
C GLY A 349 13.81 12.86 -16.94
N GLN A 350 12.89 12.87 -15.99
CA GLN A 350 13.19 12.77 -14.58
C GLN A 350 13.18 11.30 -14.17
N ARG A 351 14.05 10.91 -13.25
CA ARG A 351 13.98 9.59 -12.62
C ARG A 351 13.87 9.73 -11.13
N VAL A 352 13.14 8.81 -10.52
CA VAL A 352 13.04 8.70 -9.07
C VAL A 352 13.88 7.50 -8.64
N LEU A 353 14.68 7.68 -7.59
CA LEU A 353 15.21 6.60 -6.77
C LEU A 353 14.42 6.60 -5.46
N LEU A 354 13.74 5.49 -5.16
CA LEU A 354 13.12 5.27 -3.86
C LEU A 354 14.02 4.40 -2.98
N VAL A 355 14.08 4.73 -1.69
CA VAL A 355 14.77 3.90 -0.69
C VAL A 355 13.74 3.44 0.34
N HIS A 356 13.63 2.14 0.54
CA HIS A 356 12.75 1.60 1.59
C HIS A 356 13.35 1.83 2.96
N GLN A 357 12.51 2.27 3.89
CA GLN A 357 12.96 2.59 5.24
C GLN A 357 11.83 2.50 6.27
N PHE A 358 11.57 1.33 6.83
CA PHE A 358 10.61 1.20 7.94
C PHE A 358 11.24 1.34 9.34
N GLN A 359 12.57 1.27 9.45
CA GLN A 359 13.33 1.57 10.67
C GLN A 359 14.31 2.73 10.46
N ASN A 360 14.57 3.51 11.52
CA ASN A 360 15.53 4.63 11.43
C ASN A 360 16.97 4.18 11.15
N THR A 361 17.30 2.92 11.41
CA THR A 361 18.61 2.29 11.24
C THR A 361 18.91 1.81 9.82
N MET A 362 17.91 1.70 8.93
CA MET A 362 18.11 1.17 7.57
C MET A 362 18.85 2.12 6.64
N ILE A 363 18.90 3.40 6.99
CA ILE A 363 19.77 4.39 6.34
C ILE A 363 20.59 5.03 7.45
N VAL A 364 21.91 4.88 7.40
CA VAL A 364 22.84 5.41 8.40
C VAL A 364 23.61 6.62 7.85
N ASP A 365 24.20 7.41 8.75
CA ASP A 365 25.05 8.56 8.42
C ASP A 365 24.38 9.64 7.55
N LYS A 366 23.12 9.98 7.86
CA LYS A 366 22.26 10.94 7.11
C LYS A 366 22.57 12.41 7.35
#